data_AF-A0AAW5HN58-F1
#
_entry.id   AF-A0AAW5HN58-F1
#
_cell.length_a   1.000
_cell.length_b   1.000
_cell.length_c   1.000
_cell.angle_alpha   90.00
_cell.angle_beta   90.00
_cell.angle_gamma   90.00
#
_symmetry.space_group_name_H-M   'P 1'
#
loop_
_entity.id
_entity.type
_entity.pdbx_description
1 polymer ?
#
loop_
_entity_poly.entity_id
_entity_poly.type
_entity_poly.pdbx_seq_one_letter_code
_entity_poly.pdbx_strand_id
1 'polypeptide(L)'
;MSNEQARPPLPPFTRESAIEKVRLAEDGWNTREPERIALAYTLDTKWRNRAEFATNREEAKGFLTRKWKKELDYRLIKELWAFTDNRIAVRYAYEWHDDSGNWFRSYGNENWEFEADGLMHRRFAC
;
A
#
# COMPACT_ATOMS: atom_id res chain seq x y z
N MET A 1 18.75 11.24 13.54
CA MET A 1 17.34 11.64 13.48
C MET A 1 16.94 11.58 12.02
N SER A 2 16.22 10.54 11.60
CA SER A 2 15.87 10.34 10.19
C SER A 2 14.92 11.46 9.75
N ASN A 3 15.33 12.21 8.75
CA ASN A 3 14.64 13.35 8.16
C ASN A 3 13.47 12.84 7.28
N GLU A 4 12.54 12.08 7.87
CA GLU A 4 11.35 11.61 7.15
C GLU A 4 10.32 12.73 7.18
N GLN A 5 10.23 13.44 6.05
CA GLN A 5 9.25 14.50 5.87
C GLN A 5 7.84 13.94 6.00
N ALA A 6 7.00 14.65 6.76
CA ALA A 6 5.60 14.33 6.91
C ALA A 6 4.93 14.14 5.53
N ARG A 7 4.10 13.12 5.42
CA ARG A 7 3.49 12.68 4.18
C ARG A 7 1.97 12.87 4.26
N PRO A 8 1.44 14.09 4.02
CA PRO A 8 0.02 14.34 4.09
C PRO A 8 -0.77 13.50 3.07
N PRO A 9 -2.06 13.24 3.30
CA PRO A 9 -2.85 13.63 4.48
C PRO A 9 -2.41 12.95 5.79
N LEU A 10 -2.53 13.66 6.92
CA LEU A 10 -2.13 13.19 8.26
C LEU A 10 -3.35 12.75 9.08
N PRO A 11 -3.22 11.76 9.98
CA PRO A 11 -4.29 11.38 10.90
C PRO A 11 -4.51 12.42 12.03
N PRO A 12 -5.69 12.48 12.67
CA PRO A 12 -6.88 11.67 12.40
C PRO A 12 -7.56 12.07 11.08
N PHE A 13 -8.03 11.08 10.34
CA PHE A 13 -8.60 11.33 9.01
C PHE A 13 -10.06 11.79 9.07
N THR A 14 -10.40 12.74 8.21
CA THR A 14 -11.78 12.96 7.73
C THR A 14 -12.07 12.05 6.53
N ARG A 15 -13.35 11.93 6.14
CA ARG A 15 -13.73 11.15 4.95
C ARG A 15 -12.99 11.61 3.69
N GLU A 16 -12.89 12.93 3.49
CA GLU A 16 -12.21 13.52 2.32
C GLU A 16 -10.73 13.19 2.33
N SER A 17 -10.05 13.43 3.46
CA SER A 17 -8.62 13.12 3.59
C SER A 17 -8.32 11.61 3.50
N ALA A 18 -9.24 10.74 3.94
CA ALA A 18 -9.10 9.30 3.80
C ALA A 18 -9.23 8.86 2.32
N ILE A 19 -10.17 9.44 1.57
CA ILE A 19 -10.30 9.20 0.12
C ILE A 19 -9.02 9.66 -0.60
N GLU A 20 -8.52 10.86 -0.28
CA GLU A 20 -7.28 11.37 -0.83
C GLU A 20 -6.09 10.46 -0.50
N LYS A 21 -5.97 10.00 0.75
CA LYS A 21 -4.92 9.06 1.18
C LYS A 21 -4.98 7.75 0.39
N VAL A 22 -6.20 7.22 0.16
CA VAL A 22 -6.43 6.02 -0.68
C VAL A 22 -6.02 6.28 -2.13
N ARG A 23 -6.36 7.45 -2.69
CA ARG A 23 -6.02 7.81 -4.07
C ARG A 23 -4.51 7.95 -4.27
N LEU A 24 -3.82 8.64 -3.37
CA LEU A 24 -2.36 8.77 -3.41
C LEU A 24 -1.65 7.41 -3.29
N ALA A 25 -2.21 6.49 -2.48
CA ALA A 25 -1.72 5.13 -2.41
C ALA A 25 -1.97 4.37 -3.73
N GLU A 26 -3.15 4.50 -4.35
CA GLU A 26 -3.42 3.91 -5.67
C GLU A 26 -2.42 4.40 -6.72
N ASP A 27 -2.22 5.72 -6.83
CA ASP A 27 -1.30 6.34 -7.79
C ASP A 27 0.13 5.83 -7.56
N GLY A 28 0.57 5.76 -6.30
CA GLY A 28 1.85 5.17 -5.92
C GLY A 28 2.00 3.74 -6.42
N TRP A 29 1.03 2.86 -6.15
CA TRP A 29 1.05 1.45 -6.58
C TRP A 29 1.00 1.26 -8.09
N ASN A 30 0.37 2.16 -8.83
CA ASN A 30 0.35 2.12 -10.30
C ASN A 30 1.68 2.53 -10.95
N THR A 31 2.59 3.21 -10.23
CA THR A 31 3.96 3.46 -10.74
C THR A 31 4.76 2.17 -10.93
N ARG A 32 4.47 1.13 -10.13
CA ARG A 32 5.25 -0.13 -10.09
C ARG A 32 6.73 0.08 -9.76
N GLU A 33 7.06 1.14 -9.01
CA GLU A 33 8.42 1.49 -8.59
C GLU A 33 8.65 1.15 -7.11
N PRO A 34 9.38 0.06 -6.76
CA PRO A 34 9.50 -0.40 -5.38
C PRO A 34 10.05 0.65 -4.42
N GLU A 35 11.08 1.38 -4.85
CA GLU A 35 11.73 2.44 -4.06
C GLU A 35 10.74 3.54 -3.68
N ARG A 36 10.00 4.05 -4.67
CA ARG A 36 9.07 5.16 -4.51
C ARG A 36 7.91 4.80 -3.58
N ILE A 37 7.43 3.57 -3.67
CA ILE A 37 6.33 3.08 -2.83
C ILE A 37 6.81 2.84 -1.39
N ALA A 38 7.99 2.28 -1.21
CA ALA A 38 8.53 1.96 0.11
C ALA A 38 8.62 3.21 1.02
N LEU A 39 8.82 4.39 0.43
CA LEU A 39 8.84 5.68 1.15
C LEU A 39 7.49 6.09 1.77
N ALA A 40 6.39 5.39 1.49
CA ALA A 40 5.09 5.65 2.14
C ALA A 40 4.91 4.90 3.49
N TYR A 41 5.89 4.08 3.89
CA TYR A 41 5.83 3.24 5.09
C TYR A 41 6.93 3.63 6.06
N THR A 42 6.72 3.43 7.36
CA THR A 42 7.78 3.68 8.36
C THR A 42 8.98 2.75 8.14
N LEU A 43 10.15 3.13 8.67
CA LEU A 43 11.36 2.30 8.57
C LEU A 43 11.16 0.89 9.15
N ASP A 44 10.36 0.79 10.21
CA ASP A 44 10.03 -0.42 10.96
C ASP A 44 8.64 -1.01 10.63
N THR A 45 8.07 -0.65 9.48
CA THR A 45 6.71 -1.04 9.05
C THR A 45 6.47 -2.56 9.17
N LYS A 46 5.26 -2.94 9.61
CA LYS A 46 4.84 -4.34 9.82
C LYS A 46 3.75 -4.72 8.84
N TRP A 47 4.05 -5.69 7.98
CA TRP A 47 3.13 -6.14 6.94
C TRP A 47 2.76 -7.61 7.13
N ARG A 48 1.52 -7.91 6.74
CA ARG A 48 1.14 -9.23 6.25
C ARG A 48 0.50 -9.05 4.88
N ASN A 49 1.08 -9.68 3.86
CA ASN A 49 0.51 -9.75 2.52
C ASN A 49 0.22 -11.21 2.18
N ARG A 50 -1.05 -11.59 2.10
CA ARG A 50 -1.47 -13.00 2.00
C ARG A 50 -0.88 -13.80 3.18
N ALA A 51 0.05 -14.71 2.90
CA ALA A 51 0.78 -15.54 3.86
C ALA A 51 2.26 -15.10 4.06
N GLU A 52 2.67 -13.99 3.45
CA GLU A 52 4.02 -13.44 3.54
C GLU A 52 4.07 -12.25 4.51
N PHE A 53 5.19 -12.08 5.20
CA PHE A 53 5.39 -11.06 6.23
C PHE A 53 6.60 -10.18 5.90
N ALA A 54 6.52 -8.90 6.25
CA ALA A 54 7.65 -7.98 6.26
C ALA A 54 7.66 -7.19 7.57
N THR A 55 8.85 -6.93 8.10
CA THR A 55 9.06 -6.35 9.42
C THR A 55 9.79 -5.01 9.39
N ASN A 56 10.16 -4.53 8.22
CA ASN A 56 10.81 -3.24 7.98
C ASN A 56 10.60 -2.79 6.51
N ARG A 57 10.96 -1.54 6.21
CA ARG A 57 10.80 -0.94 4.88
C ARG A 57 11.57 -1.69 3.78
N GLU A 58 12.76 -2.20 4.09
CA GLU A 58 13.59 -2.91 3.10
C GLU A 58 12.97 -4.26 2.71
N GLU A 59 12.43 -5.01 3.68
CA GLU A 59 11.68 -6.24 3.41
C GLU A 59 10.42 -5.97 2.59
N ALA A 60 9.69 -4.88 2.91
CA ALA A 60 8.53 -4.44 2.14
C ALA A 60 8.89 -4.10 0.68
N LYS A 61 10.01 -3.40 0.47
CA LYS A 61 10.56 -3.12 -0.86
C LYS A 61 10.99 -4.39 -1.59
N GLY A 62 11.60 -5.35 -0.90
CA GLY A 62 11.94 -6.66 -1.44
C GLY A 62 10.71 -7.42 -1.93
N PHE A 63 9.62 -7.39 -1.16
CA PHE A 63 8.32 -7.92 -1.58
C PHE A 63 7.80 -7.24 -2.85
N LEU A 64 7.79 -5.89 -2.88
CA LEU A 64 7.32 -5.12 -4.04
C LEU A 64 8.11 -5.45 -5.32
N THR A 65 9.43 -5.60 -5.17
CA THR A 65 10.32 -5.99 -6.28
C THR A 65 9.95 -7.35 -6.85
N ARG A 66 9.68 -8.35 -6.00
CA ARG A 66 9.22 -9.67 -6.45
C ARG A 66 7.82 -9.61 -7.06
N LYS A 67 6.91 -8.81 -6.49
CA LYS A 67 5.53 -8.68 -6.94
C LYS A 67 5.46 -8.30 -8.41
N TRP A 68 6.10 -7.22 -8.84
CA TRP A 68 5.98 -6.77 -10.24
C TRP A 68 6.95 -7.45 -11.22
N LYS A 69 7.87 -8.28 -10.74
CA LYS A 69 8.53 -9.27 -11.61
C LYS A 69 7.55 -10.38 -12.05
N LYS A 70 6.54 -10.67 -11.23
CA LYS A 70 5.52 -11.70 -11.50
C LYS A 70 4.25 -11.12 -12.12
N GLU A 71 3.77 -10.00 -11.58
CA GLU A 71 2.49 -9.41 -11.94
C GLU A 71 2.67 -8.37 -13.05
N LEU A 72 2.69 -8.83 -14.30
CA LEU A 72 2.93 -8.01 -15.49
C LEU A 72 1.69 -7.21 -15.87
N ASP A 73 1.91 -6.05 -16.51
CA ASP A 73 0.85 -5.08 -16.90
C ASP A 73 -0.13 -4.73 -15.77
N TYR A 74 0.36 -4.77 -14.53
CA TYR A 74 -0.39 -4.47 -13.32
C TYR A 74 -1.12 -3.12 -13.39
N ARG A 75 -2.44 -3.16 -13.18
CA ARG A 75 -3.32 -1.99 -13.05
C ARG A 75 -4.21 -2.15 -11.83
N LEU A 76 -4.22 -1.14 -10.96
CA LEU A 76 -4.89 -1.18 -9.66
C LEU A 76 -5.91 -0.05 -9.51
N ILE A 77 -7.03 -0.40 -8.88
CA ILE A 77 -8.02 0.54 -8.37
C ILE A 77 -8.24 0.27 -6.88
N LYS A 78 -8.21 1.31 -6.05
CA LYS A 78 -8.51 1.28 -4.62
C LYS A 78 -9.72 2.15 -4.32
N GLU A 79 -10.50 1.73 -3.35
CA GLU A 79 -11.71 2.42 -2.90
C GLU A 79 -11.77 2.41 -1.37
N LEU A 80 -12.10 3.55 -0.78
CA LEU A 80 -12.33 3.65 0.66
C LEU A 80 -13.51 2.76 1.07
N TRP A 81 -13.31 1.92 2.09
CA TRP A 81 -14.40 1.15 2.72
C TRP A 81 -14.88 1.82 4.00
N ALA A 82 -13.96 2.13 4.91
CA ALA A 82 -14.22 2.80 6.18
C ALA A 82 -12.93 3.46 6.70
N PHE A 83 -13.05 4.36 7.66
CA PHE A 83 -11.91 4.93 8.38
C PHE A 83 -12.29 5.21 9.84
N THR A 84 -11.30 5.22 10.73
CA THR A 84 -11.47 5.58 12.14
C THR A 84 -10.11 6.07 12.65
N ASP A 85 -10.06 7.29 13.18
CA ASP A 85 -8.83 7.93 13.68
C ASP A 85 -7.66 7.85 12.68
N ASN A 86 -6.62 7.08 13.01
CA ASN A 86 -5.42 6.86 12.18
C ASN A 86 -5.48 5.59 11.32
N ARG A 87 -6.65 4.97 11.17
CA ARG A 87 -6.86 3.73 10.42
C ARG A 87 -7.76 3.92 9.22
N ILE A 88 -7.43 3.23 8.14
CA ILE A 88 -8.23 3.19 6.91
C ILE A 88 -8.41 1.72 6.48
N ALA A 89 -9.65 1.34 6.18
CA ALA A 89 -10.01 0.08 5.54
C ALA A 89 -10.30 0.35 4.06
N VAL A 90 -9.73 -0.48 3.19
CA VAL A 90 -9.72 -0.28 1.74
C VAL A 90 -10.14 -1.56 1.03
N ARG A 91 -10.97 -1.41 0.00
CA ARG A 91 -11.24 -2.43 -1.01
C ARG A 91 -10.42 -2.11 -2.23
N TYR A 92 -9.92 -3.13 -2.91
CA TYR A 92 -9.21 -2.91 -4.17
C TYR A 92 -9.35 -4.08 -5.12
N ALA A 93 -9.14 -3.79 -6.40
CA ALA A 93 -8.98 -4.80 -7.44
C ALA A 93 -7.80 -4.44 -8.32
N TYR A 94 -7.05 -5.43 -8.75
CA TYR A 94 -6.01 -5.24 -9.75
C TYR A 94 -6.02 -6.32 -10.82
N GLU A 95 -5.72 -5.92 -12.04
CA GLU A 95 -5.56 -6.80 -13.19
C GLU A 95 -4.10 -6.89 -13.58
N TRP A 96 -3.70 -8.08 -14.01
CA TRP A 96 -2.34 -8.41 -14.39
C TRP A 96 -2.33 -9.71 -15.20
N HIS A 97 -1.22 -10.02 -15.85
CA HIS A 97 -0.97 -11.34 -16.42
C HIS A 97 0.38 -11.90 -16.00
N ASP A 98 0.51 -13.23 -15.99
CA ASP A 98 1.80 -13.89 -15.74
C ASP A 98 2.68 -13.92 -17.01
N ASP A 99 3.87 -14.49 -16.89
CA ASP A 99 4.83 -14.67 -18.00
C ASP A 99 4.36 -15.67 -19.06
N SER A 100 3.28 -16.41 -18.78
CA SER A 100 2.61 -17.34 -19.69
C SER A 100 1.41 -16.69 -20.39
N GLY A 101 1.09 -15.42 -20.09
CA GLY A 101 0.01 -14.67 -20.71
C GLY A 101 -1.38 -14.94 -20.12
N ASN A 102 -1.49 -15.66 -19.00
CA ASN A 102 -2.76 -15.89 -18.33
C ASN A 102 -3.18 -14.61 -17.59
N TRP A 103 -4.38 -14.11 -17.87
CA TRP A 103 -4.91 -12.90 -17.22
C TRP A 103 -5.63 -13.24 -15.93
N PHE A 104 -5.43 -12.38 -14.92
CA PHE A 104 -6.05 -12.50 -13.61
C PHE A 104 -6.66 -11.18 -13.18
N ARG A 105 -7.79 -11.25 -12.46
CA ARG A 105 -8.27 -10.16 -11.62
C ARG A 105 -8.18 -10.59 -10.16
N SER A 106 -7.39 -9.86 -9.39
CA SER A 106 -7.21 -10.09 -7.97
C SER A 106 -8.06 -9.09 -7.20
N TYR A 107 -8.95 -9.60 -6.36
CA TYR A 107 -9.75 -8.82 -5.42
C TYR A 107 -9.07 -8.87 -4.06
N GLY A 108 -9.05 -7.75 -3.34
CA GLY A 108 -8.41 -7.70 -2.03
C GLY A 108 -9.04 -6.71 -1.08
N ASN A 109 -8.78 -6.97 0.20
CA ASN A 109 -9.03 -6.07 1.30
C ASN A 109 -7.71 -5.75 1.98
N GLU A 110 -7.49 -4.47 2.28
CA GLU A 110 -6.37 -4.08 3.12
C GLU A 110 -6.75 -3.08 4.20
N ASN A 111 -6.11 -3.23 5.34
CA ASN A 111 -6.26 -2.36 6.50
C ASN A 111 -4.92 -1.70 6.80
N TRP A 112 -4.97 -0.38 6.95
CA TRP A 112 -3.82 0.48 7.15
C TRP A 112 -3.88 1.16 8.50
N GLU A 113 -2.74 1.28 9.15
CA GLU A 113 -2.54 2.10 10.36
C GLU A 113 -1.35 3.04 10.13
N PHE A 114 -1.55 4.32 10.41
CA PHE A 114 -0.59 5.39 10.14
C PHE A 114 -0.06 6.01 11.43
N GLU A 115 1.20 6.45 11.39
CA GLU A 115 1.80 7.30 12.41
C GLU A 115 1.42 8.78 12.19
N ALA A 116 1.75 9.64 13.17
CA ALA A 116 1.40 11.06 13.14
C ALA A 116 2.02 11.84 11.96
N ASP A 117 3.14 11.34 11.42
CA ASP A 117 3.80 11.88 10.23
C ASP A 117 3.14 11.42 8.91
N GLY A 118 2.09 10.59 8.98
CA GLY A 118 1.36 10.10 7.83
C GLY A 118 1.99 8.90 7.12
N LEU A 119 3.08 8.33 7.65
CA LEU A 119 3.67 7.09 7.16
C LEU A 119 2.89 5.89 7.70
N MET A 120 2.77 4.83 6.88
CA MET A 120 2.04 3.63 7.26
C MET A 120 2.93 2.68 8.07
N HIS A 121 2.60 2.48 9.34
CA HIS A 121 3.32 1.58 10.23
C HIS A 121 2.80 0.14 10.14
N ARG A 122 1.50 -0.07 9.87
CA ARG A 122 0.96 -1.43 9.70
C ARG A 122 0.14 -1.58 8.44
N ARG A 123 0.37 -2.67 7.71
CA ARG A 123 -0.36 -3.05 6.49
C ARG A 123 -0.80 -4.51 6.55
N PHE A 124 -2.10 -4.74 6.65
CA PHE A 124 -2.67 -6.10 6.56
C PHE A 124 -3.45 -6.22 5.27
N ALA A 125 -3.04 -7.10 4.36
CA ALA A 125 -3.69 -7.29 3.06
C ALA A 125 -3.94 -8.77 2.78
N CYS A 126 -5.18 -9.10 2.39
CA CYS A 126 -5.63 -10.45 2.01
C CYS A 126 -6.61 -10.39 0.85
#